data_AF-A0A563CSY7-F1
#
_entry.id   AF-A0A563CSY7-F1
#
_cell.length_a   1.000
_cell.length_b   1.000
_cell.length_c   1.000
_cell.angle_alpha   90.00
_cell.angle_beta   90.00
_cell.angle_gamma   90.00
#
_symmetry.space_group_name_H-M   'P 1'
#
loop_
_entity.id
_entity.type
_entity.pdbx_description
1 polymer ?
#
loop_
_entity_poly.entity_id
_entity_poly.type
_entity_poly.pdbx_seq_one_letter_code
_entity_poly.pdbx_strand_id
1 'polypeptide(L)'
;MQDLNVKQMTLAMRTIAEEKALPEDVVLGVIEQAIAAAWRRDNGEREQNVRAELNINDGTAKVSVVKTVVEDVENDINQISLEDAQKIDKNAELGGEIVTETHDVTSFGRVAAQTAKQVVIQRLREAEREVVLAEFEDKIGTVVTGVVQRVEPRVVRVELGKATGILPQSEQIQGEYYSVGQRLRVFIKDIERDGRGAQLVLSRGNEAFIEYLFRQEVPEMETGAVEIKGIAREAGRRTKLAVASLVPGVDPVGTFVGGHGTRVNAVMNEIGDQEKIDIVTYDE
;
A
#
# COMPACT_ATOMS: atom_id res chain seq x y z
N MET A 1 34.18 7.61 -14.13
CA MET A 1 34.26 8.82 -14.96
C MET A 1 33.12 8.72 -15.95
N GLN A 2 31.98 9.35 -15.65
CA GLN A 2 30.91 9.65 -16.59
C GLN A 2 29.92 10.54 -15.82
N ASP A 3 29.84 11.80 -16.23
CA ASP A 3 28.72 12.66 -15.89
C ASP A 3 27.45 12.00 -16.43
N LEU A 4 26.43 11.86 -15.60
CA LEU A 4 25.17 11.28 -16.04
C LEU A 4 24.49 12.29 -16.97
N ASN A 5 24.52 12.02 -18.27
CA ASN A 5 23.91 12.87 -19.27
C ASN A 5 22.38 12.71 -19.16
N VAL A 6 21.64 13.82 -19.15
CA VAL A 6 20.18 13.81 -19.03
C VAL A 6 19.53 12.95 -20.12
N LYS A 7 20.13 12.85 -21.32
CA LYS A 7 19.69 11.92 -22.38
C LYS A 7 19.83 10.44 -22.00
N GLN A 8 20.85 10.08 -21.22
CA GLN A 8 21.00 8.71 -20.70
C GLN A 8 19.94 8.41 -19.64
N MET A 9 19.51 9.41 -18.86
CA MET A 9 18.38 9.26 -17.93
C MET A 9 17.07 9.04 -18.68
N THR A 10 16.82 9.77 -19.77
CA THR A 10 15.60 9.58 -20.59
C THR A 10 15.56 8.20 -21.25
N LEU A 11 16.71 7.68 -21.70
CA LEU A 11 16.77 6.34 -22.28
C LEU A 11 16.54 5.26 -21.22
N ALA A 12 17.18 5.43 -20.05
CA ALA A 12 16.95 4.56 -18.89
C ALA A 12 15.49 4.63 -18.40
N MET A 13 14.85 5.80 -18.48
CA MET A 13 13.44 6.00 -18.12
C MET A 13 12.52 5.10 -18.94
N ARG A 14 12.65 5.11 -20.27
CA ARG A 14 11.81 4.26 -21.15
C ARG A 14 12.01 2.79 -20.87
N THR A 15 13.26 2.35 -20.73
CA THR A 15 13.57 0.96 -20.38
C THR A 15 12.96 0.57 -19.03
N ILE A 16 13.08 1.45 -18.04
CA ILE A 16 12.54 1.23 -16.70
C ILE A 16 10.99 1.20 -16.72
N ALA A 17 10.35 2.10 -17.46
CA ALA A 17 8.89 2.14 -17.61
C ALA A 17 8.36 0.85 -18.25
N GLU A 18 9.04 0.36 -19.30
CA GLU A 18 8.72 -0.90 -19.97
C GLU A 18 8.95 -2.12 -19.05
N GLU A 19 10.12 -2.22 -18.41
CA GLU A 19 10.45 -3.35 -17.52
C GLU A 19 9.49 -3.46 -16.32
N LYS A 20 8.99 -2.32 -15.84
CA LYS A 20 8.17 -2.21 -14.63
C LYS A 20 6.68 -2.03 -14.91
N ALA A 21 6.28 -2.00 -16.17
CA ALA A 21 4.89 -1.79 -16.60
C ALA A 21 4.24 -0.56 -15.94
N LEU A 22 5.01 0.53 -15.82
CA LEU A 22 4.53 1.78 -15.24
C LEU A 22 4.21 2.81 -16.32
N PRO A 23 3.18 3.65 -16.13
CA PRO A 23 2.89 4.76 -17.05
C PRO A 23 4.07 5.74 -17.14
N GLU A 24 4.39 6.21 -18.36
CA GLU A 24 5.56 7.08 -18.60
C GLU A 24 5.48 8.41 -17.83
N ASP A 25 4.28 8.96 -17.67
CA ASP A 25 3.98 10.18 -16.91
C ASP A 25 4.33 10.06 -15.43
N VAL A 26 4.07 8.90 -14.82
CA VAL A 26 4.45 8.61 -13.44
C VAL A 26 5.98 8.60 -13.31
N VAL A 27 6.68 7.96 -14.25
CA VAL A 27 8.15 7.89 -14.22
C VAL A 27 8.77 9.28 -14.45
N LEU A 28 8.17 10.11 -15.33
CA LEU A 28 8.61 11.48 -15.58
C LEU A 28 8.53 12.35 -14.33
N GLY A 29 7.37 12.39 -13.67
CA GLY A 29 7.19 13.20 -12.46
C GLY A 29 8.12 12.79 -11.32
N VAL A 30 8.47 11.49 -11.26
CA VAL A 30 9.45 10.96 -10.33
C VAL A 30 10.86 11.47 -10.59
N ILE A 31 11.27 11.53 -11.85
CA ILE A 31 12.57 12.06 -12.26
C ILE A 31 12.64 13.57 -11.99
N GLU A 32 11.57 14.31 -12.28
CA GLU A 32 11.49 15.74 -11.98
C GLU A 32 11.67 16.03 -10.48
N GLN A 33 10.97 15.29 -9.62
CA GLN A 33 11.16 15.40 -8.17
C GLN A 33 12.60 15.05 -7.74
N ALA A 34 13.20 14.05 -8.38
CA ALA A 34 14.56 13.63 -8.12
C ALA A 34 15.58 14.73 -8.52
N ILE A 35 15.37 15.39 -9.66
CA ILE A 35 16.16 16.52 -10.14
C ILE A 35 16.02 17.71 -9.19
N ALA A 36 14.78 18.05 -8.79
CA ALA A 36 14.52 19.14 -7.86
C ALA A 36 15.21 18.90 -6.50
N ALA A 37 15.12 17.68 -5.95
CA ALA A 37 15.78 17.31 -4.70
C ALA A 37 17.31 17.36 -4.79
N ALA A 38 17.87 16.96 -5.94
CA ALA A 38 19.30 16.99 -6.18
C ALA A 38 19.84 18.42 -6.32
N TRP A 39 19.14 19.28 -7.09
CA TRP A 39 19.51 20.68 -7.26
C TRP A 39 19.43 21.44 -5.93
N ARG A 40 18.36 21.22 -5.14
CA ARG A 40 18.20 21.81 -3.80
C ARG A 40 19.39 21.49 -2.88
N ARG A 41 19.94 20.28 -2.98
CA ARG A 41 21.06 19.86 -2.15
C ARG A 41 22.38 20.51 -2.53
N ASP A 42 22.61 20.72 -3.82
CA ASP A 42 23.90 21.20 -4.36
C ASP A 42 23.95 22.74 -4.47
N ASN A 43 22.83 23.40 -4.78
CA ASN A 43 22.78 24.84 -5.09
C ASN A 43 21.77 25.66 -4.28
N GLY A 44 20.84 25.00 -3.57
CA GLY A 44 19.75 25.67 -2.84
C GLY A 44 19.90 25.59 -1.32
N GLU A 45 18.92 26.17 -0.62
CA GLU A 45 18.78 26.03 0.83
C GLU A 45 17.91 24.82 1.21
N ARG A 46 18.14 24.26 2.41
CA ARG A 46 17.52 22.98 2.84
C ARG A 46 15.99 22.98 2.79
N GLU A 47 15.36 24.12 3.02
CA GLU A 47 13.90 24.26 3.08
C GLU A 47 13.29 24.82 1.79
N GLN A 48 14.10 25.14 0.78
CA GLN A 48 13.64 25.85 -0.41
C GLN A 48 12.71 25.00 -1.29
N ASN A 49 11.56 25.54 -1.66
CA ASN A 49 10.67 24.92 -2.62
C ASN A 49 11.25 25.00 -4.04
N VAL A 50 11.46 23.83 -4.65
CA VAL A 50 12.11 23.68 -5.94
C VAL A 50 11.26 22.74 -6.79
N ARG A 51 10.93 23.18 -7.99
CA ARG A 51 10.24 22.41 -9.03
C ARG A 51 11.21 22.14 -10.16
N ALA A 52 11.11 20.97 -10.79
CA ALA A 52 11.85 20.71 -12.02
C ALA A 52 10.88 20.26 -13.11
N GLU A 53 11.20 20.62 -14.35
CA GLU A 53 10.50 20.18 -15.54
C GLU A 53 11.52 19.57 -16.50
N LEU A 54 11.28 18.33 -16.94
CA LEU A 54 12.16 17.62 -17.85
C LEU A 54 11.57 17.62 -19.26
N ASN A 55 12.29 18.20 -20.22
CA ASN A 55 11.94 18.05 -21.62
C ASN A 55 12.51 16.74 -22.19
N ILE A 56 11.62 15.80 -22.46
CA ILE A 56 11.93 14.45 -22.96
C ILE A 56 12.55 14.49 -24.37
N ASN A 57 12.24 15.51 -25.17
CA ASN A 57 12.65 15.58 -26.58
C ASN A 57 14.11 16.00 -26.76
N ASP A 58 14.55 17.00 -26.00
CA ASP A 58 15.91 17.53 -26.09
C ASP A 58 16.83 17.03 -24.94
N GLY A 59 16.24 16.49 -23.88
CA GLY A 59 16.96 16.05 -22.68
C GLY A 59 17.47 17.23 -21.86
N THR A 60 16.76 18.36 -21.85
CA THR A 60 17.07 19.50 -20.97
C THR A 60 16.12 19.54 -19.80
N ALA A 61 16.63 19.86 -18.60
CA ALA A 61 15.82 20.04 -17.41
C ALA A 61 15.85 21.50 -16.98
N LYS A 62 14.68 22.06 -16.70
CA LYS A 62 14.54 23.40 -16.10
C LYS A 62 14.22 23.24 -14.63
N VAL A 63 14.96 23.93 -13.78
CA VAL A 63 14.73 23.93 -12.34
C VAL A 63 14.29 25.32 -11.92
N SER A 64 13.12 25.40 -11.29
CA SER A 64 12.48 26.64 -10.88
C SER A 64 12.37 26.69 -9.36
N VAL A 65 12.81 27.80 -8.76
CA VAL A 65 12.57 28.10 -7.34
C VAL A 65 11.19 28.72 -7.22
N VAL A 66 10.36 28.17 -6.34
CA VAL A 66 8.99 28.59 -6.14
C VAL A 66 8.84 29.19 -4.74
N LYS A 67 8.18 30.35 -4.65
CA LYS A 67 7.80 30.96 -3.37
C LYS A 67 6.29 31.14 -3.27
N THR A 68 5.76 31.05 -2.07
CA THR A 68 4.36 31.32 -1.75
C THR A 68 4.16 32.80 -1.48
N VAL A 69 3.16 33.41 -2.10
CA VAL A 69 2.84 34.82 -1.94
C VAL A 69 2.03 35.02 -0.66
N VAL A 70 2.53 35.83 0.27
CA VAL A 70 1.91 36.10 1.57
C VAL A 70 1.88 37.60 1.85
N GLU A 71 1.04 38.04 2.79
CA GLU A 71 1.05 39.44 3.26
C GLU A 71 2.26 39.68 4.18
N ASP A 72 2.38 38.87 5.23
CA ASP A 72 3.47 38.93 6.20
C ASP A 72 4.46 37.78 5.95
N VAL A 73 5.71 38.12 5.61
CA VAL A 73 6.77 37.14 5.35
C VAL A 73 7.35 36.66 6.68
N GLU A 74 7.10 35.40 7.02
CA GLU A 74 7.69 34.71 8.18
C GLU A 74 8.94 33.92 7.79
N ASN A 75 8.96 33.35 6.59
CA ASN A 75 10.08 32.55 6.05
C ASN A 75 10.50 33.08 4.67
N ASP A 76 11.56 33.87 4.64
CA ASP A 76 12.11 34.51 3.43
C ASP A 76 12.63 33.53 2.38
N ILE A 77 12.92 32.28 2.75
CA ILE A 77 13.34 31.22 1.84
C ILE A 77 12.17 30.80 0.92
N ASN A 78 10.99 30.62 1.51
CA ASN A 78 9.82 30.04 0.84
C ASN A 78 8.68 31.02 0.58
N GLN A 79 8.72 32.21 1.18
CA GLN A 79 7.66 33.19 1.09
C GLN A 79 8.16 34.49 0.45
N ILE A 80 7.24 35.21 -0.17
CA ILE A 80 7.48 36.51 -0.78
C ILE A 80 6.26 37.40 -0.53
N SER A 81 6.50 38.69 -0.28
CA SER A 81 5.41 39.66 -0.09
C SER A 81 4.61 39.82 -1.39
N LEU A 82 3.32 40.15 -1.29
CA LEU A 82 2.51 40.46 -2.48
C LEU A 82 3.14 41.57 -3.34
N GLU A 83 3.70 42.61 -2.70
CA GLU A 83 4.36 43.71 -3.41
C GLU A 83 5.58 43.24 -4.21
N ASP A 84 6.40 42.34 -3.64
CA ASP A 84 7.58 41.82 -4.33
C ASP A 84 7.22 40.76 -5.38
N ALA A 85 6.20 39.95 -5.11
CA ALA A 85 5.66 39.00 -6.09
C ALA A 85 5.13 39.73 -7.34
N GLN A 86 4.40 40.83 -7.14
CA GLN A 86 3.84 41.64 -8.24
C GLN A 86 4.89 42.36 -9.09
N LYS A 87 6.12 42.54 -8.57
CA LYS A 87 7.26 43.04 -9.38
C LYS A 87 7.77 42.00 -10.37
N ILE A 88 7.63 40.72 -10.05
CA ILE A 88 8.07 39.59 -10.87
C ILE A 88 6.94 39.19 -11.84
N ASP A 89 5.74 38.97 -11.31
CA ASP A 89 4.53 38.67 -12.09
C ASP A 89 3.36 39.53 -11.60
N LYS A 90 2.84 40.39 -12.49
CA LYS A 90 1.73 41.31 -12.17
C LYS A 90 0.42 40.60 -11.85
N ASN A 91 0.29 39.33 -12.19
CA ASN A 91 -0.88 38.52 -11.87
C ASN A 91 -0.72 37.74 -10.56
N ALA A 92 0.33 37.99 -9.78
CA ALA A 92 0.53 37.34 -8.49
C ALA A 92 -0.59 37.71 -7.50
N GLU A 93 -1.21 36.68 -6.91
CA GLU A 93 -2.29 36.80 -5.93
C GLU A 93 -1.85 36.23 -4.57
N LEU A 94 -2.44 36.73 -3.49
CA LEU A 94 -2.20 36.23 -2.13
C LEU A 94 -2.59 34.75 -2.03
N GLY A 95 -1.70 33.95 -1.43
CA GLY A 95 -1.84 32.49 -1.33
C GLY A 95 -1.42 31.73 -2.59
N GLY A 96 -1.06 32.43 -3.68
CA GLY A 96 -0.54 31.83 -4.90
C GLY A 96 0.94 31.41 -4.81
N GLU A 97 1.40 30.69 -5.83
CA GLU A 97 2.81 30.34 -6.01
C GLU A 97 3.43 31.19 -7.14
N ILE A 98 4.65 31.68 -6.95
CA ILE A 98 5.40 32.40 -7.98
C ILE A 98 6.78 31.79 -8.18
N VAL A 99 7.21 31.73 -9.43
CA VAL A 99 8.57 31.31 -9.80
C VAL A 99 9.49 32.51 -9.69
N THR A 100 10.48 32.46 -8.80
CA THR A 100 11.43 33.57 -8.59
C THR A 100 12.69 33.44 -9.43
N GLU A 101 13.16 32.20 -9.61
CA GLU A 101 14.37 31.91 -10.37
C GLU A 101 14.17 30.65 -11.22
N THR A 102 14.73 30.64 -12.42
CA THR A 102 14.77 29.46 -13.29
C THR A 102 16.19 29.22 -13.77
N HIS A 103 16.66 28.00 -13.62
CA HIS A 103 18.00 27.56 -13.96
C HIS A 103 17.92 26.41 -14.97
N ASP A 104 18.63 26.54 -16.10
CA ASP A 104 18.79 25.45 -17.06
C ASP A 104 19.86 24.48 -16.54
N VAL A 105 19.50 23.22 -16.35
CA VAL A 105 20.40 22.20 -15.82
C VAL A 105 20.72 21.17 -16.89
N THR A 106 21.95 21.23 -17.39
CA THR A 106 22.47 20.31 -18.43
C THR A 106 23.34 19.19 -17.88
N SER A 107 23.94 19.36 -16.70
CA SER A 107 24.76 18.35 -16.04
C SER A 107 24.57 18.39 -14.53
N PHE A 108 24.53 17.21 -13.92
CA PHE A 108 24.47 17.04 -12.48
C PHE A 108 25.83 16.58 -11.96
N GLY A 109 26.24 17.12 -10.81
CA GLY A 109 27.37 16.60 -10.06
C GLY A 109 27.16 15.12 -9.66
N ARG A 110 28.26 14.43 -9.32
CA ARG A 110 28.25 12.99 -8.97
C ARG A 110 27.24 12.63 -7.86
N VAL A 111 27.07 13.53 -6.88
CA VAL A 111 26.19 13.34 -5.70
C VAL A 111 24.72 13.53 -6.07
N ALA A 112 24.42 14.53 -6.89
CA ALA A 112 23.11 14.76 -7.48
C ALA A 112 22.64 13.56 -8.33
N ALA A 113 23.51 12.99 -9.16
CA ALA A 113 23.18 11.82 -9.98
C ALA A 113 22.85 10.56 -9.14
N GLN A 114 23.60 10.30 -8.06
CA GLN A 114 23.30 9.20 -7.14
C GLN A 114 22.00 9.41 -6.36
N THR A 115 21.78 10.64 -5.88
CA THR A 115 20.55 11.01 -5.16
C THR A 115 19.35 10.87 -6.08
N ALA A 116 19.45 11.36 -7.32
CA ALA A 116 18.39 11.25 -8.30
C ALA A 116 18.07 9.79 -8.61
N LYS A 117 19.08 8.94 -8.83
CA LYS A 117 18.89 7.50 -9.01
C LYS A 117 18.15 6.86 -7.82
N GLN A 118 18.51 7.23 -6.59
CA GLN A 118 17.88 6.68 -5.39
C GLN A 118 16.42 7.12 -5.25
N VAL A 119 16.13 8.40 -5.49
CA VAL A 119 14.75 8.93 -5.48
C VAL A 119 13.92 8.27 -6.57
N VAL A 120 14.46 8.11 -7.79
CA VAL A 120 13.78 7.43 -8.89
C VAL A 120 13.43 5.99 -8.53
N ILE A 121 14.40 5.21 -8.03
CA ILE A 121 14.16 3.82 -7.62
C ILE A 121 13.11 3.75 -6.49
N GLN A 122 13.18 4.66 -5.53
CA GLN A 122 12.24 4.68 -4.40
C GLN A 122 10.82 4.95 -4.87
N ARG A 123 10.63 6.02 -5.63
CA ARG A 123 9.32 6.43 -6.15
C ARG A 123 8.75 5.42 -7.13
N LEU A 124 9.60 4.81 -7.95
CA LEU A 124 9.18 3.74 -8.84
C LEU A 124 8.61 2.55 -8.06
N ARG A 125 9.22 2.18 -6.94
CA ARG A 125 8.67 1.15 -6.03
C ARG A 125 7.37 1.57 -5.34
N GLU A 126 7.11 2.87 -5.20
CA GLU A 126 5.86 3.40 -4.65
C GLU A 126 4.75 3.28 -5.71
N ALA A 127 5.03 3.72 -6.94
CA ALA A 127 4.11 3.59 -8.08
C ALA A 127 3.79 2.14 -8.42
N GLU A 128 4.80 1.25 -8.45
CA GLU A 128 4.61 -0.20 -8.67
C GLU A 128 3.70 -0.80 -7.59
N ARG A 129 3.88 -0.38 -6.33
CA ARG A 129 3.00 -0.81 -5.24
C ARG A 129 1.58 -0.33 -5.43
N GLU A 130 1.37 0.91 -5.83
CA GLU A 130 0.03 1.49 -6.01
C GLU A 130 -0.76 0.78 -7.12
N VAL A 131 -0.13 0.49 -8.26
CA VAL A 131 -0.75 -0.27 -9.36
C VAL A 131 -1.13 -1.68 -8.91
N VAL A 132 -0.21 -2.38 -8.23
CA VAL A 132 -0.48 -3.73 -7.74
C VAL A 132 -1.61 -3.71 -6.70
N LEU A 133 -1.68 -2.72 -5.83
CA LEU A 133 -2.71 -2.63 -4.80
C LEU A 133 -4.09 -2.33 -5.36
N ALA A 134 -4.19 -1.55 -6.45
CA ALA A 134 -5.44 -1.34 -7.16
C ALA A 134 -6.07 -2.67 -7.62
N GLU A 135 -5.26 -3.66 -8.03
CA GLU A 135 -5.75 -5.00 -8.40
C GLU A 135 -6.33 -5.81 -7.21
N PHE A 136 -6.06 -5.38 -5.97
CA PHE A 136 -6.54 -6.03 -4.75
C PHE A 136 -7.73 -5.33 -4.11
N GLU A 137 -8.17 -4.17 -4.62
CA GLU A 137 -9.37 -3.48 -4.12
C GLU A 137 -10.61 -4.39 -4.24
N ASP A 138 -10.78 -5.07 -5.38
CA ASP A 138 -11.89 -6.03 -5.60
C ASP A 138 -11.77 -7.31 -4.77
N LYS A 139 -10.60 -7.56 -4.15
CA LYS A 139 -10.32 -8.77 -3.36
C LYS A 139 -10.42 -8.54 -1.85
N ILE A 140 -10.72 -7.32 -1.41
CA ILE A 140 -11.01 -7.03 0.00
C ILE A 140 -12.18 -7.90 0.45
N GLY A 141 -12.07 -8.50 1.63
CA GLY A 141 -13.07 -9.44 2.15
C GLY A 141 -12.90 -10.89 1.68
N THR A 142 -11.84 -11.20 0.94
CA THR A 142 -11.53 -12.57 0.51
C THR A 142 -10.34 -13.16 1.27
N VAL A 143 -10.21 -14.49 1.23
CA VAL A 143 -9.06 -15.20 1.78
C VAL A 143 -8.14 -15.66 0.66
N VAL A 144 -6.86 -15.34 0.81
CA VAL A 144 -5.81 -15.70 -0.14
C VAL A 144 -4.70 -16.46 0.58
N THR A 145 -3.97 -17.29 -0.18
CA THR A 145 -2.79 -17.97 0.35
C THR A 145 -1.56 -17.12 0.11
N GLY A 146 -0.81 -16.86 1.18
CA GLY A 146 0.44 -16.11 1.14
C GLY A 146 1.63 -16.88 1.69
N VAL A 147 2.81 -16.29 1.54
CA VAL A 147 4.08 -16.81 2.09
C VAL A 147 4.66 -15.79 3.05
N VAL A 148 5.01 -16.20 4.28
CA VAL A 148 5.71 -15.31 5.22
C VAL A 148 7.09 -14.96 4.65
N GLN A 149 7.31 -13.69 4.36
CA GLN A 149 8.64 -13.20 3.98
C GLN A 149 9.46 -12.80 5.21
N ARG A 150 8.82 -12.18 6.20
CA ARG A 150 9.51 -11.65 7.37
C ARG A 150 8.62 -11.64 8.59
N VAL A 151 9.21 -11.96 9.73
CA VAL A 151 8.57 -11.90 11.05
C VAL A 151 9.28 -10.82 11.85
N GLU A 152 8.56 -9.75 12.18
CA GLU A 152 9.02 -8.66 13.04
C GLU A 152 8.20 -8.68 14.36
N PRO A 153 8.67 -8.04 15.46
CA PRO A 153 8.01 -8.17 16.76
C PRO A 153 6.54 -7.71 16.82
N ARG A 154 6.12 -6.81 15.93
CA ARG A 154 4.75 -6.25 15.90
C ARG A 154 3.99 -6.53 14.61
N VAL A 155 4.67 -7.02 13.58
CA VAL A 155 4.10 -7.19 12.24
C VAL A 155 4.74 -8.37 11.54
N VAL A 156 3.93 -9.17 10.86
CA VAL A 156 4.40 -10.22 9.97
C VAL A 156 4.16 -9.75 8.53
N ARG A 157 5.19 -9.81 7.69
CA ARG A 157 5.08 -9.47 6.27
C ARG A 157 4.83 -10.72 5.47
N VAL A 158 3.75 -10.71 4.69
CA VAL A 158 3.29 -11.84 3.89
C VAL A 158 3.25 -11.44 2.42
N GLU A 159 3.86 -12.25 1.58
CA GLU A 159 3.83 -12.11 0.12
C GLU A 159 2.60 -12.80 -0.47
N LEU A 160 1.87 -12.06 -1.29
CA LEU A 160 0.64 -12.45 -1.97
C LEU A 160 0.86 -12.38 -3.48
N GLY A 161 1.78 -13.19 -3.99
CA GLY A 161 2.19 -13.15 -5.40
C GLY A 161 2.96 -11.87 -5.72
N LYS A 162 2.31 -10.90 -6.37
CA LYS A 162 2.94 -9.61 -6.72
C LYS A 162 2.83 -8.56 -5.60
N ALA A 163 1.91 -8.73 -4.66
CA ALA A 163 1.67 -7.79 -3.57
C ALA A 163 2.35 -8.23 -2.27
N THR A 164 2.61 -7.27 -1.38
CA THR A 164 3.04 -7.54 -0.01
C THR A 164 2.00 -6.97 0.94
N GLY A 165 1.52 -7.81 1.85
CA GLY A 165 0.65 -7.41 2.94
C GLY A 165 1.33 -7.48 4.30
N ILE A 166 0.75 -6.78 5.25
CA ILE A 166 1.14 -6.78 6.65
C ILE A 166 0.07 -7.45 7.50
N LEU A 167 0.49 -8.31 8.41
CA LEU A 167 -0.35 -8.96 9.41
C LEU A 167 0.05 -8.38 10.77
N PRO A 168 -0.60 -7.29 11.22
CA PRO A 168 -0.26 -6.63 12.48
C PRO A 168 -0.64 -7.51 13.67
N GLN A 169 0.01 -7.30 14.82
CA GLN A 169 -0.20 -8.12 16.02
C GLN A 169 -1.66 -8.20 16.47
N SER A 170 -2.46 -7.14 16.29
CA SER A 170 -3.89 -7.12 16.61
C SER A 170 -4.75 -8.02 15.73
N GLU A 171 -4.25 -8.39 14.54
CA GLU A 171 -4.94 -9.20 13.55
C GLU A 171 -4.38 -10.63 13.47
N GLN A 172 -3.39 -10.95 14.31
CA GLN A 172 -2.82 -12.29 14.44
C GLN A 172 -3.64 -13.14 15.41
N ILE A 173 -3.64 -14.46 15.18
CA ILE A 173 -4.16 -15.42 16.16
C ILE A 173 -3.19 -15.49 17.34
N GLN A 174 -3.71 -15.31 18.57
CA GLN A 174 -2.87 -15.36 19.76
C GLN A 174 -2.24 -16.75 19.92
N GLY A 175 -0.92 -16.80 20.10
CA GLY A 175 -0.18 -18.06 20.28
C GLY A 175 0.22 -18.76 18.98
N GLU A 176 -0.19 -18.26 17.82
CA GLU A 176 0.24 -18.78 16.53
C GLU A 176 1.70 -18.40 16.23
N TYR A 177 2.49 -19.38 15.79
CA TYR A 177 3.88 -19.17 15.41
C TYR A 177 4.01 -19.00 13.90
N TYR A 178 4.61 -17.88 13.49
CA TYR A 178 4.94 -17.58 12.11
C TYR A 178 6.41 -17.84 11.83
N SER A 179 6.70 -18.57 10.75
CA SER A 179 8.06 -18.88 10.30
C SER A 179 8.29 -18.35 8.90
N VAL A 180 9.48 -17.79 8.62
CA VAL A 180 9.82 -17.35 7.26
C VAL A 180 9.76 -18.52 6.27
N GLY A 181 9.11 -18.32 5.13
CA GLY A 181 8.83 -19.33 4.11
C GLY A 181 7.57 -20.17 4.37
N GLN A 182 6.91 -20.00 5.52
CA GLN A 182 5.63 -20.66 5.81
C GLN A 182 4.55 -20.16 4.86
N ARG A 183 3.78 -21.10 4.31
CA ARG A 183 2.56 -20.79 3.56
C ARG A 183 1.38 -20.79 4.53
N LEU A 184 0.54 -19.77 4.45
CA LEU A 184 -0.65 -19.65 5.29
C LEU A 184 -1.78 -18.93 4.54
N ARG A 185 -3.03 -19.17 4.95
CA ARG A 185 -4.17 -18.41 4.45
C ARG A 185 -4.33 -17.12 5.26
N VAL A 186 -4.67 -16.04 4.59
CA VAL A 186 -4.90 -14.73 5.23
C VAL A 186 -6.15 -14.11 4.66
N PHE A 187 -6.94 -13.47 5.51
CA PHE A 187 -8.05 -12.62 5.12
C PHE A 187 -7.53 -11.24 4.73
N ILE A 188 -7.94 -10.72 3.58
CA ILE A 188 -7.64 -9.34 3.18
C ILE A 188 -8.66 -8.43 3.86
N LYS A 189 -8.22 -7.75 4.92
CA LYS A 189 -9.10 -6.91 5.75
C LYS A 189 -9.37 -5.56 5.10
N ASP A 190 -8.31 -4.85 4.71
CA ASP A 190 -8.40 -3.50 4.15
C ASP A 190 -7.09 -3.10 3.43
N ILE A 191 -7.10 -1.96 2.75
CA ILE A 191 -5.92 -1.30 2.19
C ILE A 191 -5.71 0.03 2.94
N GLU A 192 -4.68 0.09 3.78
CA GLU A 192 -4.32 1.31 4.48
C GLU A 192 -3.37 2.15 3.62
N ARG A 193 -3.70 3.42 3.41
CA ARG A 193 -2.85 4.39 2.72
C ARG A 193 -2.21 5.34 3.74
N ASP A 194 -0.96 5.07 4.12
CA ASP A 194 -0.20 5.96 5.01
C ASP A 194 0.82 6.82 4.23
N GLY A 195 1.49 7.76 4.91
CA GLY A 195 2.52 8.61 4.29
C GLY A 195 3.78 7.88 3.80
N ARG A 196 3.88 6.55 3.99
CA ARG A 196 4.94 5.67 3.48
C ARG A 196 4.46 4.76 2.35
N GLY A 197 3.22 4.94 1.90
CA GLY A 197 2.60 4.25 0.78
C GLY A 197 1.48 3.30 1.22
N ALA A 198 0.65 2.92 0.26
CA ALA A 198 -0.44 1.98 0.50
C ALA A 198 0.08 0.58 0.88
N GLN A 199 -0.60 -0.10 1.80
CA GLN A 199 -0.27 -1.44 2.28
C GLN A 199 -1.55 -2.28 2.47
N LEU A 200 -1.49 -3.56 2.09
CA LEU A 200 -2.57 -4.51 2.38
C LEU A 200 -2.52 -4.90 3.86
N VAL A 201 -3.62 -4.65 4.58
CA VAL A 201 -3.80 -5.15 5.94
C VAL A 201 -4.45 -6.51 5.87
N LEU A 202 -3.74 -7.49 6.41
CA LEU A 202 -4.14 -8.88 6.46
C LEU A 202 -4.62 -9.24 7.86
N SER A 203 -5.47 -10.25 7.94
CA SER A 203 -5.94 -10.79 9.20
C SER A 203 -6.04 -12.30 9.20
N ARG A 204 -5.79 -12.88 10.36
CA ARG A 204 -6.17 -14.25 10.71
C ARG A 204 -7.05 -14.29 11.96
N GLY A 205 -7.11 -13.20 12.73
CA GLY A 205 -7.95 -13.05 13.93
C GLY A 205 -9.37 -12.55 13.67
N ASN A 206 -9.65 -11.97 12.50
CA ASN A 206 -10.98 -11.44 12.17
C ASN A 206 -12.05 -12.54 12.06
N GLU A 207 -13.30 -12.24 12.43
CA GLU A 207 -14.45 -13.16 12.32
C GLU A 207 -14.76 -13.55 10.87
N ALA A 208 -14.60 -12.62 9.93
CA ALA A 208 -14.82 -12.87 8.51
C ALA A 208 -13.85 -13.95 7.95
N PHE A 209 -12.69 -14.15 8.59
CA PHE A 209 -11.81 -15.27 8.26
C PHE A 209 -12.51 -16.61 8.53
N ILE A 210 -13.15 -16.76 9.69
CA ILE A 210 -13.89 -17.98 10.06
C ILE A 210 -15.07 -18.20 9.11
N GLU A 211 -15.84 -17.15 8.83
CA GLU A 211 -16.96 -17.22 7.90
C GLU A 211 -16.53 -17.73 6.52
N TYR A 212 -15.43 -17.19 5.99
CA TYR A 212 -14.88 -17.63 4.71
C TYR A 212 -14.42 -19.10 4.76
N LEU A 213 -13.75 -19.53 5.83
CA LEU A 213 -13.30 -20.91 5.97
C LEU A 213 -14.49 -21.87 5.99
N PHE A 214 -15.55 -21.55 6.73
CA PHE A 214 -16.77 -22.37 6.72
C PHE A 214 -17.48 -22.37 5.37
N ARG A 215 -17.53 -21.24 4.66
CA ARG A 215 -18.09 -21.19 3.30
C ARG A 215 -17.39 -22.15 2.34
N GLN A 216 -16.09 -22.38 2.52
CA GLN A 216 -15.33 -23.35 1.71
C GLN A 216 -15.58 -24.80 2.13
N GLU A 217 -15.79 -25.06 3.42
CA GLU A 217 -16.00 -26.41 3.95
C GLU A 217 -17.46 -26.88 3.90
N VAL A 218 -18.42 -25.95 3.82
CA VAL A 218 -19.87 -26.20 3.89
C VAL A 218 -20.55 -25.74 2.58
N PRO A 219 -20.66 -26.62 1.57
CA PRO A 219 -21.31 -26.31 0.30
C PRO A 219 -22.77 -25.85 0.45
N GLU A 220 -23.45 -26.28 1.51
CA GLU A 220 -24.83 -25.91 1.81
C GLU A 220 -24.99 -24.40 2.14
N MET A 221 -23.90 -23.71 2.48
CA MET A 221 -23.89 -22.25 2.59
C MET A 221 -23.97 -21.57 1.22
N GLU A 222 -23.36 -22.14 0.18
CA GLU A 222 -23.40 -21.57 -1.17
C GLU A 222 -24.78 -21.70 -1.80
N THR A 223 -25.51 -22.78 -1.50
CA THR A 223 -26.89 -22.97 -1.95
C THR A 223 -27.91 -22.20 -1.11
N GLY A 224 -27.49 -21.59 0.00
CA GLY A 224 -28.36 -20.89 0.94
C GLY A 224 -29.27 -21.82 1.75
N ALA A 225 -28.94 -23.11 1.89
CA ALA A 225 -29.71 -24.03 2.72
C ALA A 225 -29.46 -23.82 4.22
N VAL A 226 -28.25 -23.35 4.55
CA VAL A 226 -27.84 -22.96 5.90
C VAL A 226 -27.08 -21.65 5.86
N GLU A 227 -27.11 -20.91 6.96
CA GLU A 227 -26.39 -19.64 7.07
C GLU A 227 -25.82 -19.43 8.48
N ILE A 228 -24.81 -18.59 8.57
CA ILE A 228 -24.26 -18.10 9.85
C ILE A 228 -25.02 -16.84 10.22
N LYS A 229 -25.71 -16.86 11.37
CA LYS A 229 -26.46 -15.72 11.92
C LYS A 229 -25.59 -14.78 12.75
N GLY A 230 -24.53 -15.32 13.34
CA GLY A 230 -23.61 -14.53 14.15
C GLY A 230 -22.34 -15.29 14.50
N ILE A 231 -21.25 -14.54 14.67
CA ILE A 231 -19.95 -15.04 15.10
C ILE A 231 -19.53 -14.20 16.30
N ALA A 232 -18.96 -14.85 17.31
CA ALA A 232 -18.27 -14.18 18.41
C ALA A 232 -16.93 -14.87 18.61
N ARG A 233 -15.83 -14.15 18.36
CA ARG A 233 -14.48 -14.73 18.32
C ARG A 233 -13.50 -14.07 19.30
N GLU A 234 -12.86 -14.91 20.10
CA GLU A 234 -11.57 -14.62 20.75
C GLU A 234 -10.49 -15.42 20.04
N ALA A 235 -9.79 -14.79 19.09
CA ALA A 235 -8.80 -15.46 18.24
C ALA A 235 -7.69 -16.16 19.06
N GLY A 236 -7.46 -17.43 18.79
CA GLY A 236 -6.51 -18.28 19.51
C GLY A 236 -7.05 -18.93 20.79
N ARG A 237 -8.31 -18.63 21.17
CA ARG A 237 -8.95 -19.19 22.37
C ARG A 237 -10.25 -19.90 22.04
N ARG A 238 -11.26 -19.15 21.58
CA ARG A 238 -12.61 -19.68 21.40
C ARG A 238 -13.41 -18.88 20.39
N THR A 239 -14.10 -19.58 19.51
CA THR A 239 -15.09 -19.01 18.59
C THR A 239 -16.44 -19.66 18.83
N LYS A 240 -17.48 -18.85 18.96
CA LYS A 240 -18.88 -19.32 18.99
C LYS A 240 -19.57 -18.92 17.70
N LEU A 241 -20.23 -19.88 17.09
CA LEU A 241 -20.94 -19.75 15.83
C LEU A 241 -22.43 -20.02 16.03
N ALA A 242 -23.28 -19.06 15.71
CA ALA A 242 -24.73 -19.25 15.67
C ALA A 242 -25.16 -19.53 14.23
N VAL A 243 -25.76 -20.69 13.99
CA VAL A 243 -26.14 -21.16 12.65
C VAL A 243 -27.64 -21.46 12.55
N ALA A 244 -28.23 -21.17 11.40
CA ALA A 244 -29.63 -21.44 11.10
C ALA A 244 -29.77 -22.24 9.81
N SER A 245 -30.85 -23.01 9.70
CA SER A 245 -31.25 -23.59 8.43
C SER A 245 -32.42 -22.81 7.84
N LEU A 246 -32.34 -22.55 6.54
CA LEU A 246 -33.41 -21.92 5.76
C LEU A 246 -34.30 -22.95 5.06
N VAL A 247 -33.90 -24.24 5.08
CA VAL A 247 -34.60 -25.34 4.42
C VAL A 247 -35.12 -26.33 5.45
N PRO A 248 -36.44 -26.61 5.47
CA PRO A 248 -37.01 -27.58 6.39
C PRO A 248 -36.35 -28.96 6.26
N GLY A 249 -35.99 -29.56 7.39
CA GLY A 249 -35.40 -30.90 7.47
C GLY A 249 -33.88 -30.95 7.32
N VAL A 250 -33.20 -29.81 7.14
CA VAL A 250 -31.74 -29.72 7.19
C VAL A 250 -31.31 -29.34 8.61
N ASP A 251 -30.43 -30.15 9.21
CA ASP A 251 -29.83 -29.82 10.50
C ASP A 251 -28.65 -28.85 10.30
N PRO A 252 -28.73 -27.60 10.77
CA PRO A 252 -27.65 -26.66 10.58
C PRO A 252 -26.40 -27.07 11.36
N VAL A 253 -26.51 -27.55 12.59
CA VAL A 253 -25.32 -27.88 13.40
C VAL A 253 -24.59 -29.08 12.79
N GLY A 254 -25.30 -30.16 12.46
CA GLY A 254 -24.72 -31.32 11.79
C GLY A 254 -24.07 -30.96 10.45
N THR A 255 -24.64 -30.01 9.71
CA THR A 255 -24.10 -29.55 8.41
C THR A 255 -22.76 -28.83 8.57
N PHE A 256 -22.62 -27.95 9.56
CA PHE A 256 -21.35 -27.23 9.81
C PHE A 256 -20.29 -28.12 10.49
N VAL A 257 -20.71 -29.06 11.35
CA VAL A 257 -19.79 -30.00 12.02
C VAL A 257 -19.25 -31.03 11.02
N GLY A 258 -20.10 -31.54 10.13
CA GLY A 258 -19.78 -32.62 9.20
C GLY A 258 -19.70 -34.00 9.89
N GLY A 259 -19.62 -35.06 9.09
CA GLY A 259 -19.51 -36.43 9.61
C GLY A 259 -18.30 -36.58 10.54
N HIS A 260 -18.50 -37.00 11.79
CA HIS A 260 -17.45 -37.10 12.82
C HIS A 260 -16.65 -35.79 13.03
N GLY A 261 -17.22 -34.62 12.74
CA GLY A 261 -16.56 -33.34 12.94
C GLY A 261 -15.56 -32.97 11.84
N THR A 262 -15.55 -33.64 10.69
CA THR A 262 -14.55 -33.42 9.64
C THR A 262 -14.44 -31.95 9.18
N ARG A 263 -15.58 -31.27 8.96
CA ARG A 263 -15.61 -29.88 8.46
C ARG A 263 -15.14 -28.89 9.52
N VAL A 264 -15.67 -28.97 10.74
CA VAL A 264 -15.23 -28.10 11.85
C VAL A 264 -13.76 -28.33 12.20
N ASN A 265 -13.28 -29.57 12.14
CA ASN A 265 -11.87 -29.89 12.38
C ASN A 265 -10.96 -29.32 11.28
N ALA A 266 -11.40 -29.31 10.01
CA ALA A 266 -10.66 -28.67 8.92
C ALA A 266 -10.47 -27.16 9.16
N VAL A 267 -11.53 -26.47 9.59
CA VAL A 267 -11.46 -25.05 9.97
C VAL A 267 -10.56 -24.85 11.20
N MET A 268 -10.70 -25.69 12.24
CA MET A 268 -9.84 -25.63 13.43
C MET A 268 -8.35 -25.82 13.10
N ASN A 269 -8.02 -26.76 12.21
CA ASN A 269 -6.64 -26.99 11.79
C ASN A 269 -6.06 -25.77 11.05
N GLU A 270 -6.88 -25.01 10.33
CA GLU A 270 -6.42 -23.79 9.66
C GLU A 270 -6.16 -22.64 10.64
N ILE A 271 -6.89 -22.53 11.75
CA ILE A 271 -6.73 -21.45 12.74
C ILE A 271 -5.82 -21.83 13.92
N GLY A 272 -5.29 -23.05 13.93
CA GLY A 272 -4.40 -23.57 14.96
C GLY A 272 -5.13 -24.33 16.07
N ASP A 273 -4.40 -25.23 16.74
CA ASP A 273 -4.96 -26.25 17.65
C ASP A 273 -5.59 -25.68 18.95
N GLN A 274 -5.22 -24.44 19.30
CA GLN A 274 -5.60 -23.80 20.56
C GLN A 274 -7.02 -23.21 20.52
N GLU A 275 -7.47 -22.74 19.37
CA GLU A 275 -8.79 -22.12 19.25
C GLU A 275 -9.88 -23.21 19.16
N LYS A 276 -10.84 -23.19 20.08
CA LYS A 276 -12.00 -24.12 20.04
C LYS A 276 -13.21 -23.47 19.39
N ILE A 277 -13.89 -24.20 18.50
CA ILE A 277 -15.11 -23.74 17.85
C ILE A 277 -16.32 -24.45 18.47
N ASP A 278 -17.26 -23.68 19.02
CA ASP A 278 -18.59 -24.19 19.37
C ASP A 278 -19.60 -23.71 18.33
N ILE A 279 -20.45 -24.62 17.88
CA ILE A 279 -21.52 -24.33 16.93
C ILE A 279 -22.86 -24.57 17.64
N VAL A 280 -23.72 -23.56 17.63
CA VAL A 280 -25.04 -23.61 18.25
C VAL A 280 -26.12 -23.25 17.23
N THR A 281 -27.28 -23.87 17.36
CA THR A 281 -28.46 -23.48 16.59
C THR A 281 -28.91 -22.10 17.04
N TYR A 282 -29.15 -21.21 16.08
CA TYR A 282 -29.79 -19.92 16.34
C TYR A 282 -31.28 -20.11 16.58
N ASP A 283 -31.80 -19.45 17.61
CA ASP A 283 -33.23 -19.35 17.92
C ASP A 283 -33.59 -17.85 17.92
N GLU A 284 -34.75 -17.50 17.35
CA GLU A 284 -35.20 -16.11 17.17
C GLU A 284 -35.69 -15.45 18.45
#